data_AF-A0A6G0HV00-F1
#
_entry.id   AF-A0A6G0HV00-F1
#
_cell.length_a   1.000
_cell.length_b   1.000
_cell.length_c   1.000
_cell.angle_alpha   90.00
_cell.angle_beta   90.00
_cell.angle_gamma   90.00
#
_symmetry.space_group_name_H-M   'P 1'
#
loop_
_entity.id
_entity.type
_entity.pdbx_description
1 polymer ?
#
loop_
_entity_poly.entity_id
_entity_poly.type
_entity_poly.pdbx_seq_one_letter_code
_entity_poly.pdbx_strand_id
1 'polypeptide(L)'
;MKMIDEIKDSSFQCLEFVPAALMYKLIKGVIKATNENHDRYHYKPAGVLSPFSSDDNSMFFQFGPSIEQQASVILNIMEEYDWYIFSIVTTYYPGYQDFVTKIRSTIENSFVGWELEEVLLLDMSVDDGDSKIQNQLKKLQSPVILLYCTKEEANTIFEVAHSVGITGYGYTWIVPSLVAGDTVVVPAEYPTGLLSVSYDEWDYNLEARVRDGVAIITMATSTMMMDRGPHTLLKSECHGAPDKKTPISGNPNEVLR
;
A
#
# COMPACT_ATOMS: atom_id res chain seq x y z
N MET A 1 -41.99 -2.07 -43.95
CA MET A 1 -41.03 -1.18 -43.26
C MET A 1 -39.63 -1.76 -43.50
N LYS A 2 -38.67 -1.23 -44.28
CA LYS A 2 -38.19 0.18 -44.46
C LYS A 2 -38.05 0.86 -43.09
N MET A 3 -36.89 1.32 -42.57
CA MET A 3 -35.57 1.76 -43.10
C MET A 3 -34.46 1.37 -42.06
N ILE A 4 -33.11 1.47 -42.22
CA ILE A 4 -32.10 1.76 -43.29
C ILE A 4 -30.82 1.01 -42.84
N ASP A 5 -30.20 0.15 -43.65
CA ASP A 5 -28.96 0.32 -44.46
C ASP A 5 -27.69 0.94 -43.80
N GLU A 6 -26.56 0.23 -44.03
CA GLU A 6 -25.16 0.67 -44.17
C GLU A 6 -24.54 1.74 -43.23
N ILE A 7 -23.61 1.32 -42.37
CA ILE A 7 -22.18 1.72 -42.54
C ILE A 7 -21.31 0.46 -42.42
N LYS A 8 -20.52 0.22 -43.46
CA LYS A 8 -19.40 -0.74 -43.49
C LYS A 8 -18.11 0.07 -43.57
N ASP A 9 -17.02 -0.47 -43.05
CA ASP A 9 -15.65 0.04 -43.12
C ASP A 9 -15.38 1.45 -42.55
N SER A 10 -14.72 1.48 -41.38
CA SER A 10 -13.47 2.23 -41.20
C SER A 10 -12.70 1.69 -40.00
N SER A 11 -11.59 1.03 -40.30
CA SER A 11 -10.43 0.77 -39.43
C SER A 11 -10.44 1.40 -38.03
N PHE A 12 -10.90 0.66 -37.02
CA PHE A 12 -10.44 0.84 -35.64
C PHE A 12 -9.74 -0.43 -35.17
N GLN A 13 -8.44 -0.44 -35.45
CA GLN A 13 -7.47 -1.35 -34.86
C GLN A 13 -7.21 -0.89 -33.42
N CYS A 14 -8.24 -0.98 -32.57
CA CYS A 14 -8.11 -0.72 -31.14
C CYS A 14 -7.22 -1.80 -30.52
N LEU A 15 -6.28 -1.36 -29.68
CA LEU A 15 -5.23 -2.20 -29.11
C LEU A 15 -5.79 -3.46 -28.44
N GLU A 16 -4.99 -4.52 -28.50
CA GLU A 16 -5.30 -5.81 -27.89
C GLU A 16 -5.59 -5.64 -26.38
N PHE A 17 -6.84 -5.92 -25.99
CA PHE A 17 -7.18 -6.10 -24.59
C PHE A 17 -6.40 -7.31 -24.05
N VAL A 18 -5.38 -7.06 -23.24
CA VAL A 18 -4.72 -8.13 -22.49
C VAL A 18 -5.76 -8.75 -21.55
N PRO A 19 -6.07 -10.05 -21.67
CA PRO A 19 -7.05 -10.67 -20.80
C PRO A 19 -6.52 -10.65 -19.36
N ALA A 20 -7.32 -10.20 -18.40
CA ALA A 20 -6.94 -10.03 -16.98
C ALA A 20 -6.32 -11.29 -16.33
N ALA A 21 -6.57 -12.47 -16.91
CA ALA A 21 -5.93 -13.73 -16.53
C ALA A 21 -4.40 -13.75 -16.73
N LEU A 22 -3.85 -12.97 -17.66
CA LEU A 22 -2.40 -12.84 -17.87
C LEU A 22 -1.78 -11.96 -16.76
N MET A 23 -2.36 -10.77 -16.52
CA MET A 23 -2.02 -9.91 -15.38
C MET A 23 -2.04 -10.67 -14.04
N TYR A 24 -3.09 -11.44 -13.78
CA TYR A 24 -3.19 -12.25 -12.56
C TYR A 24 -2.10 -13.33 -12.46
N LYS A 25 -1.74 -13.98 -13.58
CA LYS A 25 -0.64 -14.96 -13.61
C LYS A 25 0.72 -14.32 -13.38
N LEU A 26 0.95 -13.12 -13.91
CA LEU A 26 2.18 -12.35 -13.71
C LEU A 26 2.31 -11.89 -12.26
N ILE A 27 1.26 -11.31 -11.68
CA ILE A 27 1.22 -10.92 -10.25
C ILE A 27 1.45 -12.15 -9.35
N LYS A 28 0.77 -13.28 -9.60
CA LYS A 28 1.04 -14.53 -8.86
C LYS A 28 2.44 -15.10 -9.11
N GLY A 29 2.99 -14.96 -10.31
CA GLY A 29 4.35 -15.39 -10.67
C GLY A 29 5.43 -14.59 -9.95
N VAL A 30 5.31 -13.27 -9.94
CA VAL A 30 6.16 -12.33 -9.21
C VAL A 30 6.12 -12.61 -7.70
N ILE A 31 4.94 -12.71 -7.10
CA ILE A 31 4.79 -13.03 -5.67
C ILE A 31 5.42 -14.39 -5.36
N LYS A 32 5.25 -15.38 -6.23
CA LYS A 32 5.87 -16.71 -6.08
C LYS A 32 7.40 -16.64 -6.16
N ALA A 33 7.96 -15.94 -7.15
CA ALA A 33 9.41 -15.79 -7.33
C ALA A 33 10.08 -15.11 -6.12
N THR A 34 9.43 -14.11 -5.50
CA THR A 34 9.93 -13.51 -4.25
C THR A 34 9.93 -14.46 -3.04
N ASN A 35 9.29 -15.63 -3.14
CA ASN A 35 9.08 -16.60 -2.07
C ASN A 35 9.82 -17.93 -2.29
N GLU A 36 10.49 -18.13 -3.44
CA GLU A 36 11.14 -19.40 -3.80
C GLU A 36 12.47 -19.68 -3.05
N ASN A 37 12.86 -18.83 -2.10
CA ASN A 37 13.98 -19.08 -1.18
C ASN A 37 13.60 -19.79 0.13
N HIS A 38 12.37 -20.32 0.27
CA HIS A 38 11.95 -21.07 1.46
C HIS A 38 11.04 -22.30 1.21
N ASP A 39 11.50 -23.21 0.35
CA ASP A 39 10.83 -24.48 0.07
C ASP A 39 10.93 -25.51 1.23
N ARG A 40 10.08 -25.34 2.26
CA ARG A 40 9.45 -26.48 2.95
C ARG A 40 8.21 -26.07 3.75
N TYR A 41 7.27 -27.02 3.84
CA TYR A 41 5.92 -26.93 4.42
C TYR A 41 4.86 -26.28 3.52
N HIS A 42 3.81 -27.06 3.24
CA HIS A 42 2.61 -26.59 2.56
C HIS A 42 1.83 -25.62 3.45
N TYR A 43 2.18 -24.35 3.40
CA TYR A 43 1.27 -23.26 3.75
C TYR A 43 0.83 -22.58 2.45
N LYS A 44 -0.49 -22.49 2.22
CA LYS A 44 -0.99 -21.47 1.29
C LYS A 44 -0.55 -20.10 1.82
N PRO A 45 -0.23 -19.12 0.96
CA PRO A 45 0.24 -17.82 1.44
C PRO A 45 -0.84 -17.16 2.29
N ALA A 46 -0.67 -17.24 3.62
CA ALA A 46 -1.43 -16.44 4.56
C ALA A 46 -1.09 -14.96 4.35
N GLY A 47 -1.97 -14.06 4.78
CA GLY A 47 -1.78 -12.62 4.61
C GLY A 47 -0.39 -12.17 5.09
N VAL A 48 0.28 -11.34 4.27
CA VAL A 48 1.58 -10.79 4.63
C VAL A 48 1.41 -9.96 5.91
N LEU A 49 2.11 -10.36 6.96
CA LEU A 49 2.15 -9.61 8.21
C LEU A 49 3.26 -8.57 8.11
N SER A 50 2.91 -7.29 8.09
CA SER A 50 3.88 -6.19 8.09
C SER A 50 3.81 -5.40 9.41
N PRO A 51 4.95 -4.89 9.93
CA PRO A 51 4.92 -3.91 11.01
C PRO A 51 4.31 -2.60 10.49
N PHE A 52 3.52 -1.92 11.33
CA PHE A 52 2.85 -0.67 10.93
C PHE A 52 3.73 0.57 11.07
N SER A 53 4.71 0.55 11.99
CA SER A 53 5.71 1.60 12.14
C SER A 53 7.08 1.00 12.42
N SER A 54 8.14 1.77 12.13
CA SER A 54 9.53 1.42 12.40
C SER A 54 9.94 1.60 13.87
N ASP A 55 8.97 1.74 14.79
CA ASP A 55 9.25 1.88 16.22
C ASP A 55 9.49 0.50 16.83
N ASP A 56 10.74 0.20 17.22
CA ASP A 56 11.15 -1.09 17.82
C ASP A 56 10.33 -1.52 19.07
N ASN A 57 9.59 -0.59 19.67
CA ASN A 57 8.75 -0.81 20.85
C ASN A 57 7.26 -1.03 20.51
N SER A 58 6.87 -0.96 19.23
CA SER A 58 5.51 -1.19 18.77
C SER A 58 5.25 -2.67 18.51
N MET A 59 4.19 -3.21 19.12
CA MET A 59 3.71 -4.58 18.86
C MET A 59 2.54 -4.60 17.84
N PHE A 60 2.39 -3.54 17.05
CA PHE A 60 1.29 -3.41 16.09
C PHE A 60 1.69 -3.90 14.70
N PHE A 61 1.02 -4.97 14.27
CA PHE A 61 1.18 -5.60 12.96
C PHE A 61 -0.13 -5.57 12.19
N GLN A 62 -0.04 -5.41 10.87
CA GLN A 62 -1.19 -5.41 9.96
C GLN A 62 -1.11 -6.58 8.98
N PHE A 63 -2.29 -7.07 8.56
CA PHE A 63 -2.40 -7.96 7.42
C PHE A 63 -2.48 -7.13 6.14
N GLY A 64 -1.33 -6.91 5.51
CA GLY A 64 -1.21 -6.12 4.30
C GLY A 64 0.22 -6.12 3.77
N PRO A 65 0.41 -6.08 2.44
CA PRO A 65 1.74 -5.96 1.85
C PRO A 65 2.37 -4.63 2.24
N SER A 66 3.67 -4.64 2.51
CA SER A 66 4.40 -3.42 2.84
C SER A 66 4.44 -2.45 1.65
N ILE A 67 4.69 -1.17 1.92
CA ILE A 67 4.75 -0.13 0.88
C ILE A 67 5.82 -0.48 -0.17
N GLU A 68 6.93 -1.07 0.27
CA GLU A 68 8.04 -1.47 -0.60
C GLU A 68 7.68 -2.67 -1.50
N GLN A 69 6.87 -3.60 -0.98
CA GLN A 69 6.36 -4.73 -1.76
C GLN A 69 5.38 -4.26 -2.84
N GLN A 70 4.49 -3.32 -2.50
CA GLN A 70 3.58 -2.72 -3.47
C GLN A 70 4.36 -1.96 -4.56
N ALA A 71 5.37 -1.16 -4.18
CA ALA A 71 6.25 -0.48 -5.11
C ALA A 71 7.00 -1.45 -6.06
N SER A 72 7.49 -2.58 -5.55
CA SER A 72 8.10 -3.60 -6.40
C SER A 72 7.11 -4.27 -7.36
N VAL A 73 5.87 -4.52 -6.94
CA VAL A 73 4.83 -5.05 -7.87
C VAL A 73 4.47 -4.03 -8.94
N ILE A 74 4.37 -2.74 -8.60
CA ILE A 74 4.16 -1.64 -9.56
C ILE A 74 5.27 -1.62 -10.62
N LEU A 75 6.54 -1.66 -10.21
CA LEU A 75 7.67 -1.67 -11.14
C LEU A 75 7.69 -2.92 -12.02
N ASN A 76 7.39 -4.10 -11.49
CA ASN A 76 7.32 -5.33 -12.29
C ASN A 76 6.18 -5.29 -13.34
N ILE A 77 5.06 -4.61 -13.04
CA ILE A 77 4.00 -4.35 -14.04
C ILE A 77 4.55 -3.43 -15.12
N MET A 78 5.23 -2.34 -14.76
CA MET A 78 5.79 -1.40 -15.73
C MET A 78 6.85 -2.04 -16.63
N GLU A 79 7.69 -2.92 -16.08
CA GLU A 79 8.71 -3.66 -16.83
C GLU A 79 8.09 -4.59 -17.87
N GLU A 80 7.03 -5.33 -17.51
CA GLU A 80 6.31 -6.23 -18.43
C GLU A 80 5.62 -5.49 -19.60
N TYR A 81 5.21 -4.23 -19.41
CA TYR A 81 4.58 -3.40 -20.44
C TYR A 81 5.54 -2.43 -21.16
N ASP A 82 6.87 -2.57 -20.97
CA ASP A 82 7.89 -1.66 -21.50
C ASP A 82 7.69 -0.17 -21.10
N TRP A 83 7.07 0.09 -19.95
CA TRP A 83 6.75 1.43 -19.44
C TRP A 83 7.92 2.04 -18.66
N TYR A 84 9.01 2.31 -19.37
CA TYR A 84 10.26 2.76 -18.76
C TYR A 84 10.30 4.26 -18.39
N ILE A 85 9.47 5.10 -19.03
CA ILE A 85 9.39 6.55 -18.78
C ILE A 85 8.23 6.85 -17.83
N PHE A 86 8.50 7.41 -16.65
CA PHE A 86 7.48 7.67 -15.65
C PHE A 86 7.80 8.85 -14.71
N SER A 87 6.77 9.33 -14.02
CA SER A 87 6.89 10.30 -12.92
C SER A 87 6.26 9.77 -11.64
N ILE A 88 6.69 10.32 -10.50
CA ILE A 88 6.12 10.01 -9.18
C ILE A 88 5.45 11.26 -8.62
N VAL A 89 4.21 11.11 -8.15
CA VAL A 89 3.43 12.13 -7.44
C VAL A 89 3.12 11.58 -6.05
N THR A 90 3.41 12.35 -5.01
CA THR A 90 3.17 11.94 -3.62
C THR A 90 2.55 13.09 -2.82
N THR A 91 1.78 12.77 -1.78
CA THR A 91 1.41 13.74 -0.72
C THR A 91 2.31 13.57 0.49
N TYR A 92 2.15 14.43 1.50
CA TYR A 92 2.82 14.29 2.80
C TYR A 92 2.31 13.11 3.66
N TYR A 93 1.48 12.22 3.11
CA TYR A 93 0.99 11.04 3.83
C TYR A 93 2.15 10.12 4.28
N PRO A 94 2.14 9.59 5.51
CA PRO A 94 3.22 8.73 6.03
C PRO A 94 3.61 7.59 5.08
N GLY A 95 4.91 7.29 5.00
CA GLY A 95 5.48 6.28 4.11
C GLY A 95 5.81 6.74 2.68
N TYR A 96 5.51 8.00 2.31
CA TYR A 96 5.83 8.52 0.97
C TYR A 96 7.35 8.52 0.66
N GLN A 97 8.20 8.78 1.66
CA GLN A 97 9.65 8.73 1.53
C GLN A 97 10.14 7.30 1.26
N ASP A 98 9.56 6.31 1.94
CA ASP A 98 9.92 4.90 1.79
C ASP A 98 9.49 4.39 0.41
N PHE A 99 8.31 4.79 -0.06
CA PHE A 99 7.83 4.53 -1.44
C PHE A 99 8.79 5.09 -2.50
N VAL A 100 9.11 6.38 -2.43
CA VAL A 100 10.03 7.05 -3.38
C VAL A 100 11.44 6.46 -3.31
N THR A 101 11.96 6.20 -2.11
CA THR A 101 13.30 5.63 -1.90
C THR A 101 13.38 4.20 -2.43
N LYS A 102 12.34 3.39 -2.20
CA LYS A 102 12.27 2.02 -2.74
C LYS A 102 12.26 2.04 -4.26
N ILE A 103 11.47 2.92 -4.89
CA ILE A 103 11.43 3.01 -6.36
C ILE A 103 12.80 3.42 -6.90
N ARG A 104 13.38 4.52 -6.40
CA ARG A 104 14.72 5.00 -6.81
C ARG A 104 15.78 3.91 -6.67
N SER A 105 15.86 3.28 -5.50
CA SER A 105 16.81 2.19 -5.25
C SER A 105 16.58 0.99 -6.18
N THR A 106 15.33 0.70 -6.58
CA THR A 106 15.05 -0.43 -7.48
C THR A 106 15.44 -0.09 -8.92
N ILE A 107 15.17 1.12 -9.41
CA ILE A 107 15.56 1.54 -10.78
C ILE A 107 17.09 1.72 -10.92
N GLU A 108 17.76 2.26 -9.89
CA GLU A 108 19.23 2.45 -9.87
C GLU A 108 20.01 1.11 -9.89
N ASN A 109 19.43 0.04 -9.33
CA ASN A 109 20.03 -1.29 -9.32
C ASN A 109 19.56 -2.19 -10.49
N SER A 110 18.69 -1.68 -11.36
CA SER A 110 18.20 -2.43 -12.53
C SER A 110 19.10 -2.19 -13.75
N PHE A 111 19.17 -3.20 -14.64
CA PHE A 111 19.79 -3.06 -15.96
C PHE A 111 18.83 -2.49 -17.01
N VAL A 112 17.56 -2.29 -16.64
CA VAL A 112 16.52 -1.67 -17.46
C VAL A 112 16.75 -0.16 -17.53
N GLY A 113 16.57 0.41 -18.72
CA GLY A 113 16.76 1.84 -18.99
C GLY A 113 15.63 2.72 -18.49
N TRP A 114 15.36 2.69 -17.17
CA TRP A 114 14.33 3.52 -16.53
C TRP A 114 14.64 5.02 -16.67
N GLU A 115 13.61 5.80 -16.98
CA GLU A 115 13.65 7.26 -17.05
C GLU A 115 12.60 7.85 -16.10
N LEU A 116 13.06 8.26 -14.91
CA LEU A 116 12.27 8.97 -13.92
C LEU A 116 12.35 10.48 -14.23
N GLU A 117 11.30 11.05 -14.82
CA GLU A 117 11.28 12.46 -15.24
C GLU A 117 11.15 13.42 -14.04
N GLU A 118 10.08 13.26 -13.24
CA GLU A 118 9.74 14.17 -12.15
C GLU A 118 9.33 13.44 -10.86
N VAL A 119 9.60 14.08 -9.72
CA VAL A 119 9.11 13.64 -8.40
C VAL A 119 8.44 14.80 -7.69
N LEU A 120 7.12 14.83 -7.74
CA LEU A 120 6.29 15.87 -7.17
C LEU A 120 5.83 15.50 -5.76
N LEU A 121 6.04 16.41 -4.81
CA LEU A 121 5.43 16.36 -3.48
C LEU A 121 4.35 17.45 -3.42
N LEU A 122 3.11 17.02 -3.18
CA LEU A 122 1.91 17.86 -3.12
C LEU A 122 1.55 18.16 -1.65
N ASP A 123 1.28 19.42 -1.37
CA ASP A 123 0.82 19.88 -0.06
C ASP A 123 -0.71 20.03 -0.07
N MET A 124 -1.38 19.11 0.63
CA MET A 124 -2.85 19.05 0.74
C MET A 124 -3.39 19.86 1.92
N SER A 125 -2.54 20.58 2.67
CA SER A 125 -2.91 21.25 3.93
C SER A 125 -3.38 22.71 3.80
N VAL A 126 -3.46 23.24 2.57
CA VAL A 126 -3.61 24.69 2.32
C VAL A 126 -4.80 24.99 1.41
N ASP A 127 -5.73 25.85 1.86
CA ASP A 127 -6.95 26.27 1.12
C ASP A 127 -6.70 26.93 -0.25
N ASP A 128 -5.48 27.34 -0.55
CA ASP A 128 -5.05 27.89 -1.86
C ASP A 128 -4.30 26.81 -2.70
N GLY A 129 -4.58 25.54 -2.40
CA GLY A 129 -3.85 24.35 -2.85
C GLY A 129 -4.08 24.01 -4.31
N ASP A 130 -5.33 24.08 -4.79
CA ASP A 130 -5.71 23.63 -6.14
C ASP A 130 -4.86 24.27 -7.24
N SER A 131 -4.59 25.58 -7.13
CA SER A 131 -3.77 26.31 -8.11
C SER A 131 -2.30 25.84 -8.11
N LYS A 132 -1.76 25.49 -6.94
CA LYS A 132 -0.39 24.96 -6.79
C LYS A 132 -0.30 23.53 -7.30
N ILE A 133 -1.24 22.67 -6.89
CA ILE A 133 -1.37 21.29 -7.38
C ILE A 133 -1.50 21.31 -8.91
N GLN A 134 -2.38 22.13 -9.47
CA GLN A 134 -2.55 22.28 -10.92
C GLN A 134 -1.24 22.70 -11.61
N ASN A 135 -0.49 23.63 -11.04
CA ASN A 135 0.79 24.09 -11.59
C ASN A 135 1.94 23.08 -11.43
N GLN A 136 1.89 22.20 -10.43
CA GLN A 136 2.82 21.07 -10.30
C GLN A 136 2.46 19.97 -11.30
N LEU A 137 1.18 19.56 -11.36
CA LEU A 137 0.70 18.53 -12.28
C LEU A 137 0.90 18.89 -13.76
N LYS A 138 0.81 20.17 -14.14
CA LYS A 138 1.14 20.67 -15.50
C LYS A 138 2.59 20.42 -15.94
N LYS A 139 3.52 20.10 -15.03
CA LYS A 139 4.91 19.77 -15.37
C LYS A 139 5.08 18.32 -15.83
N LEU A 140 4.14 17.44 -15.48
CA LEU A 140 4.20 16.03 -15.84
C LEU A 140 4.00 15.90 -17.35
N GLN A 141 4.95 15.27 -18.03
CA GLN A 141 4.86 14.89 -19.44
C GLN A 141 4.93 13.36 -19.63
N SER A 142 5.29 12.62 -18.57
CA SER A 142 5.43 11.17 -18.60
C SER A 142 4.12 10.46 -18.96
N PRO A 143 4.17 9.39 -19.78
CA PRO A 143 2.99 8.58 -20.09
C PRO A 143 2.50 7.77 -18.89
N VAL A 144 3.36 7.44 -17.92
CA VAL A 144 3.00 6.73 -16.70
C VAL A 144 3.25 7.59 -15.47
N ILE A 145 2.26 7.65 -14.58
CA ILE A 145 2.30 8.46 -13.36
C ILE A 145 1.98 7.56 -12.16
N LEU A 146 2.94 7.47 -11.23
CA LEU A 146 2.79 6.76 -9.97
C LEU A 146 2.26 7.73 -8.90
N LEU A 147 1.11 7.45 -8.30
CA LEU A 147 0.49 8.33 -7.30
C LEU A 147 0.41 7.65 -5.92
N TYR A 148 1.06 8.24 -4.91
CA TYR A 148 1.01 7.80 -3.50
C TYR A 148 0.33 8.87 -2.64
N CYS A 149 -0.90 8.61 -2.19
CA CYS A 149 -1.69 9.47 -1.32
C CYS A 149 -2.83 8.68 -0.65
N THR A 150 -3.62 9.32 0.20
CA THR A 150 -4.88 8.75 0.73
C THR A 150 -5.98 8.70 -0.32
N LYS A 151 -7.04 7.92 -0.07
CA LYS A 151 -8.25 7.87 -0.93
C LYS A 151 -8.93 9.25 -1.01
N GLU A 152 -8.93 10.00 0.09
CA GLU A 152 -9.50 11.34 0.20
C GLU A 152 -8.71 12.37 -0.62
N GLU A 153 -7.39 12.41 -0.46
CA GLU A 153 -6.51 13.29 -1.24
C GLU A 153 -6.55 12.96 -2.74
N ALA A 154 -6.62 11.67 -3.09
CA ALA A 154 -6.70 11.21 -4.47
C ALA A 154 -7.90 11.79 -5.23
N ASN A 155 -9.06 11.97 -4.57
CA ASN A 155 -10.24 12.59 -5.19
C ASN A 155 -9.92 14.00 -5.70
N THR A 156 -9.37 14.86 -4.82
CA THR A 156 -8.97 16.23 -5.16
C THR A 156 -7.86 16.25 -6.21
N ILE A 157 -6.86 15.36 -6.09
CA ILE A 157 -5.77 15.27 -7.06
C ILE A 157 -6.30 14.88 -8.44
N PHE A 158 -7.23 13.90 -8.54
CA PHE A 158 -7.80 13.48 -9.81
C PHE A 158 -8.76 14.53 -10.41
N GLU A 159 -9.52 15.27 -9.60
CA GLU A 159 -10.35 16.40 -10.06
C GLU A 159 -9.49 17.51 -10.70
N VAL A 160 -8.38 17.87 -10.05
CA VAL A 160 -7.42 18.84 -10.61
C VAL A 160 -6.68 18.26 -11.83
N ALA A 161 -6.28 16.98 -11.79
CA ALA A 161 -5.63 16.30 -12.92
C ALA A 161 -6.56 16.23 -14.15
N HIS A 162 -7.86 16.02 -13.95
CA HIS A 162 -8.87 16.05 -15.01
C HIS A 162 -8.95 17.44 -15.65
N SER A 163 -8.94 18.48 -14.82
CA SER A 163 -8.89 19.88 -15.26
C SER A 163 -7.59 20.28 -15.99
N VAL A 164 -6.52 19.49 -15.85
CA VAL A 164 -5.24 19.64 -16.61
C VAL A 164 -5.20 18.75 -17.85
N GLY A 165 -6.06 17.74 -17.96
CA GLY A 165 -6.13 16.80 -19.08
C GLY A 165 -5.19 15.60 -18.98
N ILE A 166 -4.40 15.47 -17.91
CA ILE A 166 -3.47 14.35 -17.67
C ILE A 166 -4.19 13.08 -17.15
N THR A 167 -5.52 13.08 -17.09
CA THR A 167 -6.37 11.88 -16.93
C THR A 167 -6.88 11.32 -18.25
N GLY A 168 -6.47 11.91 -19.38
CA GLY A 168 -6.94 11.53 -20.71
C GLY A 168 -6.16 10.36 -21.33
N TYR A 169 -6.55 9.98 -22.55
CA TYR A 169 -5.81 9.00 -23.35
C TYR A 169 -4.34 9.40 -23.53
N GLY A 170 -3.44 8.44 -23.34
CA GLY A 170 -1.99 8.64 -23.36
C GLY A 170 -1.35 8.75 -21.97
N TYR A 171 -2.14 8.88 -20.90
CA TYR A 171 -1.67 8.84 -19.53
C TYR A 171 -2.24 7.64 -18.78
N THR A 172 -1.36 6.87 -18.12
CA THR A 172 -1.73 5.75 -17.24
C THR A 172 -1.34 6.09 -15.81
N TRP A 173 -2.34 6.10 -14.92
CA TRP A 173 -2.13 6.29 -13.49
C TRP A 173 -2.01 4.94 -12.80
N ILE A 174 -1.00 4.76 -11.96
CA ILE A 174 -0.82 3.58 -11.12
C ILE A 174 -0.79 4.00 -9.65
N VAL A 175 -1.62 3.36 -8.84
CA VAL A 175 -1.78 3.67 -7.40
C VAL A 175 -1.60 2.44 -6.50
N PRO A 176 -1.11 2.61 -5.26
CA PRO A 176 -1.06 1.56 -4.26
C PRO A 176 -2.48 1.22 -3.76
N SER A 177 -2.58 0.19 -2.91
CA SER A 177 -3.84 -0.27 -2.31
C SER A 177 -4.54 0.81 -1.48
N LEU A 178 -3.75 1.74 -0.92
CA LEU A 178 -4.22 2.85 -0.07
C LEU A 178 -5.21 3.78 -0.78
N VAL A 179 -5.00 4.04 -2.07
CA VAL A 179 -5.86 4.94 -2.86
C VAL A 179 -7.16 4.24 -3.26
N ALA A 180 -7.09 3.00 -3.74
CA ALA A 180 -8.28 2.24 -4.09
C ALA A 180 -9.17 2.00 -2.85
N GLY A 181 -8.55 1.62 -1.72
CA GLY A 181 -9.24 1.30 -0.48
C GLY A 181 -10.30 0.21 -0.70
N ASP A 182 -11.53 0.48 -0.28
CA ASP A 182 -12.68 -0.35 -0.61
C ASP A 182 -13.03 -0.25 -2.11
N THR A 183 -12.93 -1.39 -2.80
CA THR A 183 -13.22 -1.53 -4.25
C THR A 183 -14.71 -1.55 -4.59
N VAL A 184 -15.60 -1.62 -3.58
CA VAL A 184 -17.06 -1.58 -3.77
C VAL A 184 -17.56 -0.17 -4.11
N VAL A 185 -16.87 0.87 -3.65
CA VAL A 185 -17.23 2.29 -3.89
C VAL A 185 -16.06 3.03 -4.51
N VAL A 186 -16.11 3.17 -5.84
CA VAL A 186 -15.15 3.94 -6.65
C VAL A 186 -15.71 5.36 -6.87
N PRO A 187 -14.97 6.43 -6.52
CA PRO A 187 -15.35 7.82 -6.79
C PRO A 187 -15.50 8.10 -8.30
N ALA A 188 -16.35 9.07 -8.67
CA ALA A 188 -16.61 9.40 -10.07
C ALA A 188 -15.46 10.16 -10.75
N GLU A 189 -14.59 10.73 -9.92
CA GLU A 189 -13.42 11.53 -10.27
C GLU A 189 -12.25 10.63 -10.76
N TYR A 190 -12.31 9.32 -10.49
CA TYR A 190 -11.21 8.40 -10.80
C TYR A 190 -11.11 8.15 -12.32
N PRO A 191 -9.90 8.25 -12.91
CA PRO A 191 -9.73 8.12 -14.34
C PRO A 191 -10.07 6.71 -14.84
N THR A 192 -10.71 6.63 -16.01
CA THR A 192 -10.89 5.35 -16.70
C THR A 192 -9.52 4.81 -17.11
N GLY A 193 -9.21 3.57 -16.72
CA GLY A 193 -7.89 2.97 -16.92
C GLY A 193 -6.92 3.14 -15.74
N LEU A 194 -7.37 3.68 -14.59
CA LEU A 194 -6.61 3.64 -13.34
C LEU A 194 -6.19 2.20 -13.00
N LEU A 195 -4.89 1.98 -12.79
CA LEU A 195 -4.35 0.72 -12.30
C LEU A 195 -4.12 0.81 -10.80
N SER A 196 -4.61 -0.16 -10.03
CA SER A 196 -4.30 -0.26 -8.60
C SER A 196 -3.72 -1.62 -8.25
N VAL A 197 -2.64 -1.61 -7.46
CA VAL A 197 -2.10 -2.81 -6.83
C VAL A 197 -2.75 -2.95 -5.45
N SER A 198 -3.77 -3.81 -5.37
CA SER A 198 -4.49 -4.15 -4.14
C SER A 198 -4.16 -5.56 -3.66
N TYR A 199 -4.37 -5.83 -2.37
CA TYR A 199 -4.28 -7.18 -1.84
C TYR A 199 -5.52 -7.99 -2.24
N ASP A 200 -5.33 -9.26 -2.59
CA ASP A 200 -6.40 -10.18 -3.02
C ASP A 200 -7.35 -10.49 -1.85
N GLU A 201 -8.50 -9.83 -1.82
CA GLU A 201 -9.52 -10.04 -0.80
C GLU A 201 -10.48 -11.20 -1.10
N TRP A 202 -10.52 -11.68 -2.35
CA TRP A 202 -11.58 -12.58 -2.81
C TRP A 202 -11.33 -14.05 -2.46
N ASP A 203 -10.06 -14.49 -2.44
CA ASP A 203 -9.67 -15.80 -1.91
C ASP A 203 -9.39 -15.78 -0.39
N TYR A 204 -9.34 -14.61 0.26
CA TYR A 204 -8.96 -14.45 1.68
C TYR A 204 -10.02 -13.71 2.52
N ASN A 205 -11.09 -14.45 2.85
CA ASN A 205 -12.24 -13.94 3.61
C ASN A 205 -11.90 -13.52 5.06
N LEU A 206 -12.80 -12.74 5.67
CA LEU A 206 -12.62 -12.23 7.04
C LEU A 206 -12.45 -13.35 8.08
N GLU A 207 -13.13 -14.48 7.92
CA GLU A 207 -13.00 -15.64 8.82
C GLU A 207 -11.59 -16.23 8.79
N ALA A 208 -10.98 -16.38 7.61
CA ALA A 208 -9.60 -16.81 7.46
C ALA A 208 -8.62 -15.80 8.06
N ARG A 209 -8.82 -14.49 7.83
CA ARG A 209 -8.00 -13.42 8.45
C ARG A 209 -8.00 -13.50 9.98
N VAL A 210 -9.18 -13.65 10.58
CA VAL A 210 -9.32 -13.76 12.05
C VAL A 210 -8.67 -15.05 12.55
N ARG A 211 -8.91 -16.19 11.89
CA ARG A 211 -8.31 -17.48 12.26
C ARG A 211 -6.79 -17.41 12.21
N ASP A 212 -6.22 -16.84 11.16
CA ASP A 212 -4.78 -16.79 10.95
C ASP A 212 -4.13 -15.78 11.91
N GLY A 213 -4.80 -14.67 12.25
CA GLY A 213 -4.40 -13.76 13.34
C GLY A 213 -4.37 -14.42 14.72
N VAL A 214 -5.41 -15.19 15.07
CA VAL A 214 -5.44 -15.99 16.30
C VAL A 214 -4.34 -17.05 16.29
N ALA A 215 -4.05 -17.67 15.13
CA ALA A 215 -2.98 -18.65 14.99
C ALA A 215 -1.60 -18.03 15.22
N ILE A 216 -1.32 -16.84 14.66
CA ILE A 216 -0.05 -16.11 14.88
C ILE A 216 0.15 -15.79 16.36
N ILE A 217 -0.86 -15.22 17.03
CA ILE A 217 -0.77 -14.89 18.46
C ILE A 217 -0.58 -16.15 19.31
N THR A 218 -1.32 -17.22 19.01
CA THR A 218 -1.23 -18.51 19.73
C THR A 218 0.14 -19.15 19.56
N MET A 219 0.68 -19.14 18.33
CA MET A 219 1.99 -19.71 18.02
C MET A 219 3.12 -18.91 18.68
N ALA A 220 3.09 -17.57 18.58
CA ALA A 220 4.04 -16.69 19.28
C ALA A 220 3.99 -16.88 20.80
N THR A 221 2.79 -16.99 21.38
CA THR A 221 2.59 -17.29 22.81
C THR A 221 3.17 -18.66 23.17
N SER A 222 2.93 -19.70 22.35
CA SER A 222 3.46 -21.04 22.56
C SER A 222 4.99 -21.05 22.56
N THR A 223 5.63 -20.42 21.58
CA THR A 223 7.09 -20.25 21.51
C THR A 223 7.62 -19.47 22.71
N MET A 224 6.99 -18.34 23.09
CA MET A 224 7.38 -17.57 24.27
C MET A 224 7.27 -18.36 25.58
N MET A 225 6.24 -19.20 25.72
CA MET A 225 6.07 -20.07 26.89
C MET A 225 7.12 -21.19 26.95
N MET A 226 7.54 -21.71 25.79
CA MET A 226 8.63 -22.69 25.71
C MET A 226 9.99 -22.06 26.05
N ASP A 227 10.28 -20.87 25.51
CA ASP A 227 11.59 -20.21 25.66
C ASP A 227 11.78 -19.50 27.02
N ARG A 228 10.71 -18.88 27.56
CA ARG A 228 10.78 -18.00 28.75
C ARG A 228 9.93 -18.49 29.93
N GLY A 229 9.23 -19.61 29.78
CA GLY A 229 8.34 -20.15 30.80
C GLY A 229 7.02 -19.37 30.95
N PRO A 230 6.12 -19.81 31.86
CA PRO A 230 4.75 -19.31 31.97
C PRO A 230 4.60 -17.92 32.63
N HIS A 231 5.70 -17.18 32.86
CA HIS A 231 5.69 -15.92 33.60
C HIS A 231 5.48 -14.66 32.74
N THR A 232 5.16 -14.81 31.46
CA THR A 232 4.92 -13.72 30.50
C THR A 232 3.47 -13.18 30.50
N LEU A 233 2.73 -13.33 31.60
CA LEU A 233 1.36 -12.83 31.73
C LEU A 233 1.30 -11.30 31.66
N LEU A 234 0.50 -10.80 30.72
CA LEU A 234 0.35 -9.38 30.38
C LEU A 234 -0.33 -8.56 31.48
N LYS A 235 0.05 -7.28 31.57
CA LYS A 235 -0.79 -6.24 32.19
C LYS A 235 -2.00 -5.98 31.30
N SER A 236 -3.20 -6.23 31.82
CA SER A 236 -4.47 -5.89 31.17
C SER A 236 -5.03 -4.51 31.58
N GLU A 237 -4.36 -3.80 32.49
CA GLU A 237 -4.76 -2.46 32.95
C GLU A 237 -4.02 -1.35 32.18
N CYS A 238 -4.79 -0.51 31.47
CA CYS A 238 -4.28 0.69 30.80
C CYS A 238 -4.03 1.86 31.78
N HIS A 239 -4.69 1.85 32.93
CA HIS A 239 -4.45 2.82 34.00
C HIS A 239 -3.46 2.25 35.01
N GLY A 240 -2.35 2.95 35.26
CA GLY A 240 -1.42 2.56 36.31
C GLY A 240 -2.09 2.59 37.68
N ALA A 241 -1.90 1.53 38.47
CA ALA A 241 -2.28 1.53 39.88
C ALA A 241 -1.68 2.78 40.57
N PRO A 242 -2.48 3.55 41.34
CA PRO A 242 -1.96 4.75 41.99
C PRO A 242 -0.87 4.36 42.98
N ASP A 243 0.29 5.03 42.89
CA ASP A 243 1.42 4.80 43.78
C ASP A 243 0.99 4.88 45.25
N LYS A 244 0.91 3.71 45.90
CA LYS A 244 0.90 3.64 47.36
C LYS A 244 2.27 4.05 47.86
N LYS A 245 2.49 5.36 47.95
CA LYS A 245 3.53 5.96 48.79
C LYS A 245 3.34 5.41 50.20
N THR A 246 4.15 4.42 50.56
CA THR A 246 4.31 3.98 51.95
C THR A 246 4.79 5.18 52.75
N PRO A 247 4.00 5.70 53.71
CA PRO A 247 4.48 6.77 54.57
C PRO A 247 5.58 6.20 55.45
N ILE A 248 6.72 6.88 55.51
CA ILE A 248 7.78 6.60 56.48
C ILE A 248 7.18 6.82 57.87
N SER A 249 6.86 5.73 58.57
CA SER A 249 6.49 5.78 59.99
C SER A 249 7.77 5.70 60.81
N GLY A 250 8.14 6.83 61.41
CA GLY A 250 9.29 6.89 62.32
C GLY A 250 9.06 6.05 63.58
N ASN A 251 10.13 5.44 64.06
CA ASN A 251 10.22 4.79 65.37
C ASN A 251 9.91 5.78 66.50
N PRO A 252 9.22 5.35 67.56
CA PRO A 252 9.84 5.56 68.87
C PRO A 252 9.65 4.40 69.86
N ASN A 253 10.77 4.03 70.51
CA ASN A 253 10.87 3.58 71.91
C ASN A 253 10.21 2.22 72.28
N GLU A 254 10.60 1.49 73.33
CA GLU A 254 11.80 1.48 74.18
C GLU A 254 11.77 0.15 74.99
N VAL A 255 12.87 -0.23 75.63
CA VAL A 255 13.00 -1.42 76.48
C VAL A 255 11.97 -1.45 77.61
N LEU A 256 11.28 -2.59 77.83
CA LEU A 256 10.93 -3.13 79.18
C LEU A 256 10.15 -4.47 79.15
N ARG A 257 10.85 -5.60 78.97
CA ARG A 257 10.84 -6.79 79.87
C ARG A 257 11.59 -7.97 79.28
#